data_AF-A0A137RL68-F1
#
_entry.id   AF-A0A137RL68-F1
#
_cell.length_a   1.000
_cell.length_b   1.000
_cell.length_c   1.000
_cell.angle_alpha   90.00
_cell.angle_beta   90.00
_cell.angle_gamma   90.00
#
_symmetry.space_group_name_H-M   'P 1'
#
loop_
_entity.id
_entity.type
_entity.pdbx_description
1 polymer ?
#
loop_
_entity_poly.entity_id
_entity_poly.type
_entity_poly.pdbx_seq_one_letter_code
_entity_poly.pdbx_strand_id
1 'polypeptide(L)'
;MDDIAREMGLSKKTIYLHYGSKKELVQKCIHHLFDLHFSNIKRIQDERGTPIEKIIKIYEYAVKHLIKVTPNFYFDLKRGYPETYQFYALQRGKIVFGIIKTLLKKGQRSGDIDPTINTQLFCEFHLINLDQVISHKTALMEYSLQDLLDNTIRVSLNGIIKRQ
;
A
#
# COMPACT_ATOMS: atom_id res chain seq x y z
N MET A 1 -20.00 -1.47 -16.17
CA MET A 1 -19.67 -1.83 -17.56
C MET A 1 -20.10 -0.70 -18.46
N ASP A 2 -21.36 -0.27 -18.35
CA ASP A 2 -21.94 0.86 -19.08
C ASP A 2 -21.14 2.15 -18.91
N ASP A 3 -20.92 2.57 -17.65
CA ASP A 3 -20.15 3.78 -17.37
C ASP A 3 -18.71 3.70 -17.87
N ILE A 4 -18.08 2.52 -17.76
CA ILE A 4 -16.72 2.26 -18.22
C ILE A 4 -16.65 2.36 -19.75
N ALA A 5 -17.62 1.77 -20.45
CA ALA A 5 -17.71 1.82 -21.90
C ALA A 5 -17.86 3.27 -22.39
N ARG A 6 -18.75 4.04 -21.75
CA ARG A 6 -18.97 5.45 -22.05
C ARG A 6 -17.70 6.28 -21.82
N GLU A 7 -17.06 6.12 -20.67
CA GLU A 7 -15.85 6.88 -20.31
C GLU A 7 -14.68 6.58 -21.24
N MET A 8 -14.56 5.32 -21.69
CA MET A 8 -13.50 4.90 -22.62
C MET A 8 -13.83 5.15 -24.10
N GLY A 9 -15.02 5.65 -24.44
CA GLY A 9 -15.47 5.76 -25.83
C GLY A 9 -15.60 4.41 -26.55
N LEU A 10 -15.82 3.33 -25.81
CA LEU A 10 -15.92 1.96 -26.31
C LEU A 10 -17.36 1.44 -26.25
N SER A 11 -17.67 0.42 -27.05
CA SER A 11 -18.91 -0.32 -26.88
C SER A 11 -18.81 -1.26 -25.66
N LYS A 12 -19.94 -1.53 -24.99
CA LYS A 12 -19.99 -2.57 -23.94
C LYS A 12 -19.50 -3.93 -24.47
N LYS A 13 -19.86 -4.25 -25.71
CA LYS A 13 -19.44 -5.48 -26.40
C LYS A 13 -17.92 -5.58 -26.46
N THR A 14 -17.22 -4.47 -26.70
CA THR A 14 -15.75 -4.41 -26.68
C THR A 14 -15.18 -4.81 -25.33
N ILE A 15 -15.75 -4.32 -24.23
CA ILE A 15 -15.27 -4.69 -22.89
C ILE A 15 -15.55 -6.19 -22.62
N TYR A 16 -16.73 -6.67 -23.01
CA TYR A 16 -17.10 -8.08 -22.82
C TYR A 16 -16.27 -9.08 -23.63
N LEU A 17 -15.63 -8.65 -24.73
CA LEU A 17 -14.66 -9.48 -25.45
C LEU A 17 -13.44 -9.84 -24.59
N HIS A 18 -13.08 -8.99 -23.63
CA HIS A 18 -11.91 -9.18 -22.78
C HIS A 18 -12.24 -9.62 -21.35
N TYR A 19 -13.46 -9.34 -20.88
CA TYR A 19 -13.89 -9.61 -19.51
C TYR A 19 -15.33 -10.13 -19.51
N GLY A 20 -15.53 -11.38 -19.08
CA GLY A 20 -16.85 -12.02 -19.05
C GLY A 20 -17.80 -11.42 -18.01
N SER A 21 -17.29 -10.70 -17.01
CA SER A 21 -18.13 -10.03 -16.01
C SER A 21 -17.45 -8.81 -15.36
N LYS A 22 -18.24 -7.99 -14.67
CA LYS A 22 -17.72 -6.91 -13.81
C LYS A 22 -16.83 -7.48 -12.69
N LYS A 23 -17.15 -8.65 -12.13
CA LYS A 23 -16.33 -9.32 -11.10
C LYS A 23 -14.94 -9.67 -11.64
N GLU A 24 -14.88 -10.26 -12.83
CA GLU A 24 -13.61 -10.59 -13.48
C GLU A 24 -12.78 -9.34 -13.77
N LEU A 25 -13.41 -8.28 -14.31
CA LEU A 25 -12.74 -7.01 -14.59
C LEU A 25 -12.13 -6.41 -13.30
N VAL A 26 -12.91 -6.33 -12.22
CA VAL A 26 -12.43 -5.81 -10.93
C VAL A 26 -11.25 -6.65 -10.42
N GLN A 27 -11.35 -7.99 -10.47
CA GLN A 27 -10.26 -8.86 -10.04
C GLN A 27 -8.97 -8.62 -10.84
N LYS A 28 -9.05 -8.56 -12.16
CA LYS A 28 -7.90 -8.29 -13.03
C LYS A 28 -7.29 -6.91 -12.78
N CYS A 29 -8.12 -5.89 -12.55
CA CYS A 29 -7.62 -4.56 -12.17
C CYS A 29 -6.83 -4.59 -10.86
N ILE A 30 -7.31 -5.30 -9.84
CA ILE A 30 -6.59 -5.40 -8.55
C ILE A 30 -5.29 -6.20 -8.70
N HIS A 31 -5.30 -7.30 -9.47
CA HIS A 31 -4.07 -8.05 -9.74
C HIS A 31 -3.02 -7.17 -10.42
N HIS A 32 -3.42 -6.50 -11.51
CA HIS A 32 -2.54 -5.61 -12.25
C HIS A 32 -2.01 -4.46 -11.38
N LEU A 33 -2.85 -3.89 -10.52
CA LEU A 33 -2.45 -2.84 -9.58
C LEU A 33 -1.34 -3.34 -8.63
N PHE A 34 -1.43 -4.55 -8.11
CA PHE A 34 -0.38 -5.12 -7.27
C PHE A 34 0.88 -5.47 -8.05
N ASP A 35 0.78 -5.92 -9.30
CA ASP A 35 1.96 -6.13 -10.15
C ASP A 35 2.75 -4.83 -10.31
N LEU A 36 2.05 -3.71 -10.53
CA LEU A 36 2.65 -2.37 -10.57
C LEU A 36 3.26 -1.98 -9.22
N HIS A 37 2.59 -2.25 -8.10
CA HIS A 37 3.13 -1.97 -6.77
C HIS A 37 4.41 -2.77 -6.49
N PHE A 38 4.42 -4.08 -6.74
CA PHE A 38 5.61 -4.90 -6.52
C PHE A 38 6.76 -4.51 -7.44
N SER A 39 6.48 -4.15 -8.70
CA SER A 39 7.50 -3.64 -9.62
C SER A 39 8.14 -2.35 -9.10
N ASN A 40 7.35 -1.38 -8.65
CA ASN A 40 7.86 -0.13 -8.09
C ASN A 40 8.60 -0.34 -6.77
N ILE A 41 8.08 -1.17 -5.87
CA ILE A 41 8.76 -1.50 -4.62
C ILE A 41 10.10 -2.17 -4.88
N LYS A 42 10.17 -3.10 -5.85
CA LYS A 42 11.42 -3.73 -6.25
C LYS A 42 12.45 -2.70 -6.71
N ARG A 43 12.04 -1.73 -7.54
CA ARG A 43 12.93 -0.62 -7.94
C ARG A 43 13.47 0.15 -6.73
N ILE A 44 12.62 0.48 -5.76
CA ILE A 44 13.05 1.15 -4.51
C ILE A 44 14.02 0.25 -3.70
N GLN A 45 13.81 -1.07 -3.69
CA GLN A 45 14.72 -2.00 -3.01
C GLN A 45 16.09 -2.08 -3.68
N ASP A 46 16.15 -1.92 -5.00
CA ASP A 46 17.38 -1.99 -5.80
C ASP A 46 18.17 -0.66 -5.78
N GLU A 47 17.56 0.45 -5.37
CA GLU A 47 18.23 1.73 -5.16
C GLU A 47 19.28 1.67 -4.03
N ARG A 48 20.27 2.57 -4.10
CA ARG A 48 21.20 2.79 -2.98
C ARG A 48 20.45 3.46 -1.81
N GLY A 49 20.87 3.14 -0.59
CA GLY A 49 20.34 3.72 0.63
C GLY A 49 20.22 2.73 1.77
N THR A 50 20.06 3.25 2.98
CA THR A 50 19.87 2.48 4.21
C THR A 50 18.51 1.76 4.20
N PRO A 51 18.32 0.70 5.01
CA PRO A 51 17.02 0.07 5.14
C PRO A 51 15.91 1.04 5.55
N ILE A 52 16.20 2.02 6.40
CA ILE A 52 15.23 3.04 6.83
C ILE A 52 14.82 3.93 5.66
N GLU A 53 15.77 4.44 4.87
CA GLU A 53 15.48 5.26 3.69
C GLU A 53 14.59 4.52 2.69
N LYS A 54 14.84 3.22 2.49
CA LYS A 54 14.02 2.38 1.61
C LYS A 54 12.60 2.21 2.14
N ILE A 55 12.44 2.03 3.46
CA ILE A 55 11.12 1.98 4.08
C ILE A 55 10.39 3.30 3.85
N ILE A 56 11.02 4.44 4.13
CA ILE A 56 10.43 5.78 3.91
C ILE A 56 9.96 5.93 2.46
N LYS A 57 10.79 5.58 1.48
CA LYS A 57 10.41 5.65 0.06
C LYS A 57 9.22 4.75 -0.29
N ILE A 58 9.16 3.52 0.24
CA ILE A 58 8.01 2.62 0.03
C ILE A 58 6.74 3.23 0.64
N TYR A 59 6.86 3.86 1.81
CA TYR A 59 5.74 4.57 2.45
C TYR A 59 5.26 5.75 1.63
N GLU A 60 6.17 6.64 1.21
CA GLU A 60 5.85 7.78 0.37
C GLU A 60 5.13 7.35 -0.92
N TYR A 61 5.62 6.27 -1.55
CA TYR A 61 4.95 5.64 -2.68
C TYR A 61 3.53 5.18 -2.29
N ALA A 62 3.38 4.42 -1.20
CA ALA A 62 2.08 3.91 -0.77
C ALA A 62 1.08 5.04 -0.50
N VAL A 63 1.44 6.07 0.28
CA VAL A 63 0.54 7.18 0.61
C VAL A 63 0.12 7.92 -0.66
N LYS A 64 1.06 8.25 -1.57
CA LYS A 64 0.76 8.89 -2.87
C LYS A 64 -0.28 8.14 -3.71
N HIS A 65 -0.35 6.81 -3.59
CA HIS A 65 -1.34 6.00 -4.28
C HIS A 65 -2.64 5.85 -3.48
N LEU A 66 -2.56 5.66 -2.16
CA LEU A 66 -3.73 5.48 -1.30
C LEU A 66 -4.63 6.72 -1.24
N ILE A 67 -4.06 7.94 -1.28
CA ILE A 67 -4.87 9.18 -1.30
C ILE A 67 -5.74 9.33 -2.55
N LYS A 68 -5.41 8.62 -3.64
CA LYS A 68 -6.16 8.65 -4.90
C LYS A 68 -7.36 7.69 -4.87
N VAL A 69 -7.46 6.86 -3.83
CA VAL A 69 -8.49 5.86 -3.67
C VAL A 69 -9.55 6.39 -2.71
N THR A 70 -10.81 6.35 -3.11
CA THR A 70 -11.90 6.81 -2.25
C THR A 70 -12.13 5.82 -1.10
N PRO A 71 -12.63 6.28 0.06
CA PRO A 71 -12.92 5.38 1.19
C PRO A 71 -13.90 4.26 0.81
N ASN A 72 -14.88 4.58 -0.04
CA ASN A 72 -15.90 3.66 -0.51
C ASN A 72 -15.32 2.51 -1.34
N PHE A 73 -14.17 2.69 -1.99
CA PHE A 73 -13.52 1.63 -2.77
C PHE A 73 -13.27 0.38 -1.91
N TYR A 74 -12.74 0.54 -0.70
CA TYR A 74 -12.45 -0.60 0.18
C TYR A 74 -13.73 -1.28 0.68
N PHE A 75 -14.74 -0.48 0.99
CA PHE A 75 -16.06 -0.99 1.40
C PHE A 75 -16.72 -1.78 0.27
N ASP A 76 -16.74 -1.23 -0.94
CA ASP A 76 -17.31 -1.86 -2.12
C ASP A 76 -16.53 -3.12 -2.54
N LEU A 77 -15.20 -3.09 -2.43
CA LEU A 77 -14.36 -4.25 -2.69
C LEU A 77 -14.67 -5.38 -1.69
N LYS A 78 -14.75 -5.06 -0.39
CA LYS A 78 -15.03 -6.05 0.67
C LYS A 78 -16.43 -6.63 0.57
N ARG A 79 -17.44 -5.80 0.29
CA ARG A 79 -18.85 -6.24 0.21
C ARG A 79 -19.18 -6.92 -1.11
N GLY A 80 -18.73 -6.35 -2.23
CA GLY A 80 -19.11 -6.79 -3.57
C GLY A 80 -18.20 -7.85 -4.18
N TYR A 81 -16.95 -7.96 -3.71
CA TYR A 81 -15.93 -8.82 -4.32
C TYR A 81 -15.02 -9.47 -3.25
N PRO A 82 -15.56 -10.32 -2.36
CA PRO A 82 -14.85 -10.83 -1.19
C PRO A 82 -13.55 -11.60 -1.53
N GLU A 83 -13.55 -12.39 -2.61
CA GLU A 83 -12.34 -13.09 -3.10
C GLU A 83 -11.24 -12.09 -3.53
N THR A 84 -11.62 -11.04 -4.26
CA THR A 84 -10.69 -9.99 -4.67
C THR A 84 -10.18 -9.20 -3.47
N TYR A 85 -11.03 -8.95 -2.47
CA TYR A 85 -10.61 -8.33 -1.22
C TYR A 85 -9.64 -9.22 -0.43
N GLN A 86 -9.85 -10.54 -0.39
CA GLN A 86 -8.92 -11.47 0.24
C GLN A 86 -7.56 -11.44 -0.46
N PHE A 87 -7.53 -11.42 -1.80
CA PHE A 87 -6.30 -11.23 -2.55
C PHE A 87 -5.63 -9.90 -2.19
N TYR A 88 -6.37 -8.80 -2.16
CA TYR A 88 -5.87 -7.48 -1.76
C TYR A 88 -5.21 -7.52 -0.37
N ALA A 89 -5.89 -8.07 0.63
CA ALA A 89 -5.39 -8.20 2.00
C ALA A 89 -4.11 -9.06 2.05
N LEU A 90 -4.07 -10.16 1.30
CA LEU A 90 -2.89 -11.03 1.21
C LEU A 90 -1.68 -10.30 0.61
N GLN A 91 -1.85 -9.58 -0.50
CA GLN A 91 -0.73 -8.86 -1.13
C GLN A 91 -0.23 -7.72 -0.24
N ARG A 92 -1.12 -7.02 0.47
CA ARG A 92 -0.71 -6.03 1.48
C ARG A 92 0.10 -6.67 2.60
N GLY A 93 -0.33 -7.83 3.10
CA GLY A 93 0.43 -8.60 4.07
C GLY A 93 1.83 -8.95 3.58
N LYS A 94 1.99 -9.32 2.31
CA LYS A 94 3.31 -9.58 1.71
C LYS A 94 4.20 -8.34 1.66
N ILE A 95 3.63 -7.17 1.33
CA ILE A 95 4.39 -5.91 1.36
C ILE A 95 4.86 -5.60 2.79
N VAL A 96 3.94 -5.62 3.77
CA VAL A 96 4.24 -5.25 5.15
C VAL A 96 5.16 -6.27 5.83
N PHE A 97 4.75 -7.54 5.89
CA PHE A 97 5.45 -8.58 6.65
C PHE A 97 6.54 -9.29 5.86
N GLY A 98 6.49 -9.27 4.53
CA GLY A 98 7.53 -9.83 3.67
C GLY A 98 8.63 -8.82 3.37
N ILE A 99 8.27 -7.61 2.93
CA ILE A 99 9.24 -6.62 2.45
C ILE A 99 9.68 -5.67 3.58
N ILE A 100 8.75 -4.95 4.21
CA ILE A 100 9.11 -3.93 5.21
C ILE A 100 9.75 -4.56 6.45
N LYS A 101 9.16 -5.62 7.00
CA LYS A 101 9.75 -6.36 8.13
C LYS A 101 11.17 -6.86 7.83
N THR A 102 11.43 -7.30 6.61
CA THR A 102 12.78 -7.72 6.19
C THR A 102 13.76 -6.55 6.17
N LEU A 103 13.32 -5.36 5.73
CA LEU A 103 14.14 -4.15 5.80
C LEU A 103 14.40 -3.73 7.25
N LEU A 104 13.40 -3.77 8.13
CA LEU A 104 13.59 -3.50 9.57
C LEU A 104 14.62 -4.44 10.19
N LYS A 105 14.52 -5.74 9.92
CA LYS A 105 15.50 -6.73 10.39
C LYS A 105 16.91 -6.50 9.79
N LYS A 106 17.00 -6.00 8.55
CA LYS A 106 18.30 -5.60 7.97
C LYS A 106 18.88 -4.41 8.73
N GLY A 107 18.07 -3.40 9.03
CA GLY A 107 18.49 -2.24 9.83
C GLY A 107 18.97 -2.62 11.24
N GLN A 108 18.34 -3.61 11.87
CA GLN A 108 18.81 -4.14 13.17
C GLN A 108 20.19 -4.79 13.06
N ARG A 109 20.44 -5.53 11.97
CA ARG A 109 21.74 -6.19 11.73
C ARG A 109 22.84 -5.21 11.35
N SER A 110 22.54 -4.12 10.64
CA SER A 110 23.51 -3.07 10.32
C SER A 110 23.75 -2.10 11.47
N GLY A 111 22.95 -2.18 12.54
CA GLY A 111 23.08 -1.30 13.71
C GLY A 111 22.32 0.03 13.58
N ASP A 112 21.59 0.24 12.49
CA ASP A 112 20.80 1.46 12.22
C ASP A 112 19.50 1.51 13.06
N ILE A 113 18.94 0.34 13.39
CA ILE A 113 17.70 0.19 14.14
C ILE A 113 18.02 -0.50 15.47
N ASP A 114 17.38 -0.04 16.55
CA ASP A 114 17.51 -0.64 17.86
C ASP A 114 17.14 -2.15 17.82
N PRO A 115 18.07 -3.05 18.22
CA PRO A 115 17.84 -4.49 18.18
C PRO A 115 16.76 -4.97 19.16
N THR A 116 16.38 -4.17 20.15
CA THR A 116 15.29 -4.49 21.10
C THR A 116 13.90 -4.36 20.48
N ILE A 117 13.78 -3.69 19.34
CA ILE A 117 12.50 -3.45 18.67
C ILE A 117 11.92 -4.76 18.11
N ASN A 118 10.70 -5.08 18.52
CA ASN A 118 9.94 -6.17 17.94
C ASN A 118 9.40 -5.74 16.56
N THR A 119 10.13 -6.12 15.51
CA THR A 119 9.76 -5.78 14.12
C THR A 119 8.39 -6.32 13.68
N GLN A 120 7.90 -7.42 14.25
CA GLN A 120 6.56 -7.93 13.95
C GLN A 120 5.50 -6.97 14.49
N LEU A 121 5.59 -6.62 15.78
CA LEU A 121 4.66 -5.69 16.42
C LEU A 121 4.70 -4.32 15.77
N PHE A 122 5.89 -3.81 15.43
CA PHE A 122 6.02 -2.54 14.72
C PHE A 122 5.21 -2.55 13.41
N CYS A 123 5.31 -3.63 12.63
CA CYS A 123 4.53 -3.80 11.41
C CYS A 123 3.01 -3.87 11.66
N GLU A 124 2.58 -4.58 12.70
CA GLU A 124 1.16 -4.72 13.05
C GLU A 124 0.54 -3.40 13.50
N PHE A 125 1.23 -2.61 14.31
CA PHE A 125 0.68 -1.37 14.85
C PHE A 125 0.73 -0.21 13.85
N HIS A 126 1.81 -0.08 13.10
CA HIS A 126 2.05 1.15 12.33
C HIS A 126 1.77 1.00 10.84
N LEU A 127 1.76 -0.22 10.31
CA LEU A 127 1.91 -0.45 8.86
C LEU A 127 0.73 -1.21 8.22
N ILE A 128 0.17 -2.19 8.92
CA ILE A 128 -0.87 -3.08 8.35
C ILE A 128 -2.24 -2.44 8.19
N ASN A 129 -2.48 -1.26 8.77
CA ASN A 129 -3.75 -0.54 8.66
C ASN A 129 -3.62 0.82 7.97
N LEU A 130 -2.49 1.06 7.28
CA LEU A 130 -2.21 2.33 6.62
C LEU A 130 -3.31 2.76 5.63
N ASP A 131 -3.84 1.82 4.86
CA ASP A 131 -4.95 2.05 3.92
C ASP A 131 -6.21 2.54 4.66
N GLN A 132 -6.54 1.94 5.79
CA GLN A 132 -7.71 2.31 6.59
C GLN A 132 -7.56 3.71 7.18
N VAL A 133 -6.38 4.01 7.75
CA VAL A 133 -6.08 5.33 8.35
C VAL A 133 -6.16 6.43 7.30
N ILE A 134 -5.52 6.23 6.14
CA ILE A 134 -5.52 7.23 5.04
C ILE A 134 -6.89 7.34 4.40
N SER A 135 -7.64 6.23 4.29
CA SER A 135 -8.99 6.25 3.75
C SER A 135 -10.01 6.90 4.68
N HIS A 136 -9.64 7.26 5.92
CA HIS A 136 -10.58 8.01 6.75
C HIS A 136 -10.73 9.43 6.19
N LYS A 137 -11.95 9.75 5.73
CA LYS A 137 -12.26 10.95 4.95
C LYS A 137 -11.75 12.25 5.59
N THR A 138 -11.73 12.29 6.91
CA THR A 138 -11.23 13.41 7.72
C THR A 138 -9.74 13.69 7.48
N ALA A 139 -8.91 12.64 7.38
CA ALA A 139 -7.47 12.78 7.22
C ALA A 139 -7.07 13.44 5.88
N LEU A 140 -7.82 13.18 4.80
CA LEU A 140 -7.54 13.72 3.46
C LEU A 140 -8.11 15.12 3.22
N MET A 141 -9.05 15.58 4.05
CA MET A 141 -9.64 16.91 3.94
C MET A 141 -8.88 17.95 4.80
N GLU A 142 -8.23 17.50 5.88
CA GLU A 142 -7.62 18.39 6.87
C GLU A 142 -6.09 18.48 6.77
N TYR A 143 -5.42 17.48 6.18
CA TYR A 143 -3.95 17.38 6.21
C TYR A 143 -3.34 17.19 4.83
N SER A 144 -2.17 17.80 4.62
CA SER A 144 -1.41 17.58 3.40
C SER A 144 -0.79 16.17 3.40
N LEU A 145 -0.43 15.68 2.21
CA LEU A 145 0.34 14.45 2.06
C LEU A 145 1.64 14.48 2.90
N GLN A 146 2.28 15.65 2.95
CA GLN A 146 3.53 15.83 3.70
C GLN A 146 3.28 15.69 5.21
N ASP A 147 2.21 16.30 5.72
CA ASP A 147 1.83 16.20 7.14
C ASP A 147 1.56 14.75 7.54
N LEU A 148 0.82 14.02 6.70
CA LEU A 148 0.54 12.60 6.95
C LEU A 148 1.84 11.78 6.99
N LEU A 149 2.78 12.02 6.07
CA LEU A 149 4.05 11.30 6.03
C LEU A 149 4.93 11.60 7.24
N ASP A 150 5.04 12.88 7.61
CA ASP A 150 5.86 13.35 8.71
C ASP A 150 5.34 12.87 10.06
N ASN A 151 4.02 12.89 10.27
CA ASN A 151 3.42 12.60 11.57
C ASN A 151 2.94 11.16 11.76
N THR A 152 3.05 10.29 10.75
CA THR A 152 2.74 8.85 10.90
C THR A 152 4.01 8.02 10.95
N ILE A 153 4.53 7.67 9.79
CA ILE A 153 5.61 6.70 9.67
C ILE A 153 6.97 7.31 9.99
N ARG A 154 7.25 8.57 9.62
CA ARG A 154 8.55 9.19 9.91
C ARG A 154 8.79 9.33 11.41
N VAL A 155 7.79 9.79 12.17
CA VAL A 155 7.84 9.80 13.65
C VAL A 155 8.08 8.40 14.20
N SER A 156 7.33 7.40 13.72
CA SER A 156 7.43 6.02 14.21
C SER A 156 8.80 5.40 13.88
N LEU A 157 9.35 5.67 12.69
CA LEU A 157 10.68 5.20 12.28
C LEU A 157 11.79 5.91 13.06
N ASN A 158 11.70 7.22 13.28
CA ASN A 158 12.68 7.97 14.06
C ASN A 158 12.75 7.50 15.52
N GLY A 159 11.63 6.99 16.06
CA GLY A 159 11.56 6.40 17.40
C GLY A 159 12.32 5.08 17.56
N ILE A 160 12.61 4.37 16.46
CA ILE A 160 13.30 3.07 16.48
C ILE A 160 14.75 3.13 16.01
N ILE A 161 15.21 4.30 15.57
CA ILE A 161 16.62 4.51 15.20
C ILE A 161 17.45 4.42 16.47
N LYS A 162 18.55 3.66 16.41
CA LYS A 162 19.47 3.54 17.53
C LYS A 162 20.12 4.91 17.78
N ARG A 163 19.86 5.51 18.94
CA ARG A 163 20.56 6.73 19.38
C ARG A 163 21.94 6.33 19.92
N GLN A 164 22.98 7.03 19.48
CA GLN A 164 24.34 6.89 20.02
C GLN A 164 24.40 7.43 21.44
#